data_AF-A0A4V1SIU6-F1
#
_entry.id   AF-A0A4V1SIU6-F1
#
_cell.length_a   1.000
_cell.length_b   1.000
_cell.length_c   1.000
_cell.angle_alpha   90.00
_cell.angle_beta   90.00
_cell.angle_gamma   90.00
#
_symmetry.space_group_name_H-M   'P 1'
#
loop_
_entity.id
_entity.type
_entity.pdbx_description
1 polymer ?
#
loop_
_entity_poly.entity_id
_entity_poly.type
_entity_poly.pdbx_seq_one_letter_code
_entity_poly.pdbx_strand_id
1 'polypeptide(L)'
;MIPGEVITPDGFIEINEGLPKLKLAVANTGDRPIQVGSHFHFAEVNEALEFDRAAARGFRLDIPAGTAIRFEPGDTREVPLVVFAGKREIYG
;
A
#
# COMPACT_ATOMS: atom_id res chain seq x y z
N MET A 1 -8.06 38.46 -7.67
CA MET A 1 -9.30 37.65 -7.61
C MET A 1 -9.11 36.50 -8.57
N ILE A 2 -9.01 35.27 -8.06
CA ILE A 2 -8.79 34.07 -8.87
C ILE A 2 -10.05 33.20 -8.71
N PRO A 3 -10.98 33.19 -9.68
CA PRO A 3 -12.17 32.35 -9.61
C PRO A 3 -11.78 30.88 -9.47
N GLY A 4 -12.24 30.23 -8.40
CA GLY A 4 -11.94 28.83 -8.11
C GLY A 4 -10.62 28.59 -7.39
N GLU A 5 -9.96 29.62 -6.85
CA GLU A 5 -8.81 29.39 -5.96
C GLU A 5 -9.21 28.58 -4.73
N VAL A 6 -8.42 27.55 -4.44
CA VAL A 6 -8.56 26.75 -3.22
C VAL A 6 -7.46 27.18 -2.27
N ILE A 7 -7.84 27.82 -1.18
CA ILE A 7 -6.94 28.18 -0.09
C ILE A 7 -7.12 27.10 0.98
N THR A 8 -6.07 26.29 1.19
CA THR A 8 -6.07 25.27 2.23
C THR A 8 -5.34 25.80 3.46
N PRO A 9 -5.72 25.38 4.67
CA PRO A 9 -4.91 25.64 5.86
C PRO A 9 -3.58 24.88 5.74
N ASP A 10 -2.54 25.42 6.35
CA ASP A 10 -1.28 24.69 6.50
C ASP A 10 -1.48 23.43 7.36
N GLY A 11 -0.79 22.35 7.01
CA GLY A 11 -0.78 21.13 7.81
C GLY A 11 -0.68 19.85 6.99
N PHE A 12 -0.83 18.72 7.68
CA PHE A 12 -0.85 17.38 7.11
C PHE A 12 -2.12 16.66 7.52
N ILE A 13 -2.62 15.80 6.64
CA ILE A 13 -3.72 14.89 6.94
C ILE A 13 -3.12 13.53 7.25
N GLU A 14 -3.30 13.05 8.48
CA GLU A 14 -2.98 11.66 8.81
C GLU A 14 -4.01 10.72 8.19
N ILE A 15 -3.53 9.65 7.56
CA ILE A 15 -4.37 8.61 6.97
C ILE A 15 -4.31 7.34 7.81
N ASN A 16 -5.43 6.61 7.82
CA ASN A 16 -5.55 5.30 8.47
C ASN A 16 -5.17 5.36 9.97
N GLU A 17 -5.48 6.47 10.63
CA GLU A 17 -5.20 6.70 12.06
C GLU A 17 -5.84 5.60 12.92
N GLY A 18 -5.12 5.15 13.95
CA GLY A 18 -5.58 4.15 14.91
C GLY A 18 -5.63 2.72 14.39
N LEU A 19 -5.34 2.47 13.11
CA LEU A 19 -5.27 1.10 12.57
C LEU A 19 -3.89 0.47 12.81
N PRO A 20 -3.84 -0.84 13.11
CA PRO A 20 -2.58 -1.59 13.16
C PRO A 20 -1.79 -1.48 11.85
N LYS A 21 -0.50 -1.15 12.00
CA LYS A 21 0.46 -0.97 10.91
C LYS A 21 1.64 -1.91 11.09
N LEU A 22 2.25 -2.33 9.99
CA LEU A 22 3.52 -3.04 9.99
C LEU A 22 4.32 -2.65 8.76
N LYS A 23 5.61 -3.00 8.74
CA LYS A 23 6.49 -2.79 7.60
C LYS A 23 7.09 -4.12 7.16
N LEU A 24 7.19 -4.34 5.86
CA LEU A 24 7.84 -5.52 5.27
C LEU A 24 8.83 -5.10 4.20
N ALA A 25 9.99 -5.76 4.19
CA ALA A 25 10.86 -5.77 3.03
C ALA A 25 10.25 -6.66 1.94
N VAL A 26 10.14 -6.11 0.73
CA VAL A 26 9.53 -6.76 -0.43
C VAL A 26 10.48 -6.64 -1.60
N ALA A 27 10.81 -7.77 -2.22
CA ALA A 27 11.70 -7.85 -3.37
C ALA A 27 10.94 -8.31 -4.62
N ASN A 28 11.16 -7.67 -5.76
CA ASN A 28 10.69 -8.15 -7.05
C ASN A 28 11.75 -9.05 -7.70
N THR A 29 11.51 -10.36 -7.68
CA THR A 29 12.39 -11.38 -8.27
C THR A 29 12.07 -11.64 -9.74
N GLY A 30 11.02 -11.00 -10.28
CA GLY A 30 10.63 -11.09 -11.68
C GLY A 30 11.48 -10.23 -12.61
N ASP A 31 11.28 -10.43 -13.91
CA ASP A 31 11.95 -9.73 -15.00
C ASP A 31 11.16 -8.51 -15.52
N ARG A 32 9.97 -8.26 -14.95
CA ARG A 32 9.06 -7.19 -15.33
C ARG A 32 8.67 -6.35 -14.12
N PRO A 33 8.37 -5.06 -14.33
CA PRO A 33 7.92 -4.22 -13.24
C PRO A 33 6.53 -4.61 -12.74
N ILE A 34 6.34 -4.46 -11.43
CA ILE A 34 5.07 -4.77 -10.74
C ILE A 34 4.60 -3.51 -10.01
N GLN A 35 3.31 -3.19 -10.10
CA GLN A 35 2.72 -2.06 -9.40
C GLN A 35 1.51 -2.53 -8.59
N VAL A 36 1.49 -2.18 -7.30
CA VAL A 36 0.45 -2.61 -6.35
C VAL A 36 -0.30 -1.39 -5.84
N GLY A 37 -1.62 -1.39 -5.99
CA GLY A 37 -2.51 -0.30 -5.57
C GLY A 37 -2.80 -0.30 -4.07
N SER A 38 -3.19 0.87 -3.55
CA SER A 38 -3.47 1.14 -2.13
C SER A 38 -4.40 0.15 -1.41
N HIS A 39 -5.37 -0.46 -2.12
CA HIS A 39 -6.42 -1.30 -1.51
C HIS A 39 -6.37 -2.78 -1.93
N PHE A 40 -5.36 -3.19 -2.68
CA PHE A 40 -5.20 -4.60 -3.02
C PHE A 40 -4.76 -5.39 -1.77
N HIS A 41 -5.28 -6.61 -1.59
CA HIS A 41 -4.88 -7.44 -0.47
C HIS A 41 -3.42 -7.89 -0.65
N PHE A 42 -2.54 -7.38 0.22
CA PHE A 42 -1.10 -7.44 -0.04
C PHE A 42 -0.56 -8.87 -0.05
N ALA A 43 -1.16 -9.80 0.70
CA ALA A 43 -0.76 -11.21 0.68
C ALA A 43 -1.06 -11.94 -0.65
N GLU A 44 -1.95 -11.40 -1.49
CA GLU A 44 -2.38 -11.98 -2.77
C GLU A 44 -1.71 -11.31 -3.99
N VAL A 45 -0.76 -10.40 -3.77
CA VAL A 45 -0.03 -9.75 -4.89
C VAL A 45 0.77 -10.78 -5.67
N ASN A 46 1.19 -10.38 -6.87
CA ASN A 46 1.98 -11.20 -7.80
C ASN A 46 3.06 -12.05 -7.09
N GLU A 47 3.14 -13.33 -7.48
CA GLU A 47 4.04 -14.34 -6.89
C GLU A 47 5.52 -13.98 -7.01
N ALA A 48 5.89 -13.16 -8.02
CA ALA A 48 7.25 -12.65 -8.19
C ALA A 48 7.65 -11.59 -7.14
N LEU A 49 6.73 -11.14 -6.29
CA LEU A 49 7.08 -10.37 -5.09
C LEU A 49 7.35 -11.33 -3.92
N GLU A 50 8.60 -11.32 -3.45
CA GLU A 50 9.10 -12.12 -2.34
C GLU A 50 9.07 -11.31 -1.04
N PHE A 51 8.36 -11.82 -0.03
CA PHE A 51 8.19 -11.25 1.30
C PHE A 51 7.45 -12.26 2.22
N ASP A 52 7.31 -11.94 3.51
CA ASP A 52 6.50 -12.72 4.44
C ASP A 52 4.99 -12.56 4.16
N ARG A 53 4.42 -13.49 3.37
CA ARG A 53 2.99 -13.49 3.03
C ARG A 53 2.08 -13.76 4.22
N ALA A 54 2.54 -14.51 5.22
CA ALA A 54 1.75 -14.80 6.41
C ALA A 54 1.55 -13.53 7.24
N ALA A 55 2.61 -12.72 7.40
CA ALA A 55 2.55 -11.43 8.06
C ALA A 55 1.66 -10.41 7.32
N ALA A 56 1.60 -10.47 5.98
CA ALA A 56 0.79 -9.56 5.16
C ALA A 56 -0.71 -9.91 5.11
N ARG A 57 -1.15 -11.02 5.69
CA ARG A 57 -2.55 -11.47 5.59
C ARG A 57 -3.50 -10.50 6.29
N GLY A 58 -4.50 -10.02 5.55
CA GLY A 58 -5.45 -9.02 6.01
C GLY A 58 -4.93 -7.58 5.97
N PHE A 59 -3.80 -7.33 5.30
CA PHE A 59 -3.22 -6.00 5.14
C PHE A 59 -3.29 -5.49 3.70
N ARG A 60 -3.26 -4.16 3.56
CA ARG A 60 -3.11 -3.41 2.30
C ARG A 60 -2.01 -2.35 2.49
N LEU A 61 -1.58 -1.69 1.42
CA LEU A 61 -0.59 -0.61 1.52
C LEU A 61 -1.12 0.58 2.35
N ASP A 62 -0.30 1.08 3.28
CA ASP A 62 -0.58 2.29 4.07
C ASP A 62 -0.14 3.55 3.31
N ILE A 63 -0.83 3.81 2.20
CA ILE A 63 -0.56 4.94 1.29
C ILE A 63 -1.87 5.67 0.95
N PRO A 64 -1.81 6.92 0.42
CA PRO A 64 -3.01 7.65 0.02
C PRO A 64 -3.90 6.84 -0.92
N ALA A 65 -5.22 6.91 -0.72
CA ALA A 65 -6.17 6.16 -1.51
C ALA A 65 -6.05 6.48 -3.01
N GLY A 66 -6.13 5.44 -3.85
CA GLY A 66 -5.97 5.55 -5.31
C GLY A 66 -4.53 5.58 -5.80
N THR A 67 -3.53 5.71 -4.92
CA THR A 67 -2.11 5.63 -5.28
C THR A 67 -1.59 4.19 -5.29
N ALA A 68 -0.33 4.01 -5.72
CA ALA A 68 0.30 2.70 -5.84
C ALA A 68 1.81 2.76 -5.55
N ILE A 69 2.40 1.62 -5.16
CA ILE A 69 3.86 1.43 -5.09
C ILE A 69 4.29 0.57 -6.28
N ARG A 70 5.35 1.00 -6.95
CA ARG A 70 5.97 0.32 -8.08
C ARG A 70 7.29 -0.31 -7.66
N PHE A 71 7.53 -1.52 -8.14
CA PHE A 71 8.74 -2.32 -7.96
C PHE A 71 9.33 -2.62 -9.34
N GLU A 72 10.54 -2.16 -9.61
CA GLU A 72 11.29 -2.54 -10.81
C GLU A 72 11.86 -3.96 -10.65
N PRO A 73 12.26 -4.65 -11.74
CA PRO A 73 12.97 -5.93 -11.65
C PRO A 73 14.21 -5.83 -10.75
N GLY A 74 14.32 -6.73 -9.76
CA GLY A 74 15.41 -6.75 -8.79
C GLY A 74 15.32 -5.69 -7.68
N ASP A 75 14.30 -4.81 -7.69
CA ASP A 75 14.11 -3.81 -6.62
C ASP A 75 13.73 -4.51 -5.31
N THR A 76 14.28 -4.02 -4.21
CA THR A 76 13.92 -4.42 -2.84
C THR A 76 13.66 -3.18 -2.02
N ARG A 77 12.48 -3.11 -1.40
CA ARG A 77 12.08 -1.96 -0.59
C ARG A 77 11.23 -2.34 0.60
N GLU A 78 11.36 -1.55 1.66
CA GLU A 78 10.44 -1.61 2.78
C GLU A 78 9.13 -0.88 2.42
N VAL A 79 7.99 -1.56 2.58
CA VAL A 79 6.68 -0.96 2.35
C VAL A 79 5.85 -0.91 3.64
N PRO A 80 5.12 0.20 3.87
CA PRO A 80 4.21 0.30 5.00
C PRO A 80 2.87 -0.37 4.64
N LEU A 81 2.38 -1.20 5.56
CA LEU A 81 1.10 -1.88 5.45
C LEU A 81 0.18 -1.46 6.58
N VAL A 82 -1.12 -1.40 6.29
CA VAL A 82 -2.19 -1.17 7.27
C VAL A 82 -3.27 -2.22 7.11
N VAL A 83 -3.87 -2.60 8.22
CA VAL A 83 -4.85 -3.67 8.25
C VAL A 83 -6.17 -3.25 7.58
N PHE A 84 -6.87 -4.18 6.91
CA PHE A 84 -8.24 -3.94 6.47
C PHE A 84 -9.16 -3.73 7.69
N ALA A 85 -10.11 -2.80 7.54
CA ALA A 85 -11.16 -2.56 8.53
C ALA A 85 -12.48 -3.26 8.11
N GLY A 86 -13.61 -2.87 8.71
CA GLY A 86 -14.92 -3.45 8.41
C GLY A 86 -15.04 -4.90 8.89
N LYS A 87 -15.69 -5.76 8.09
CA LYS A 87 -15.86 -7.19 8.41
C LYS A 87 -14.56 -8.01 8.31
N ARG A 88 -13.53 -7.46 7.68
CA ARG A 88 -12.24 -8.13 7.43
C ARG A 88 -12.37 -9.45 6.66
N GLU A 89 -13.39 -9.53 5.81
CA GLU A 89 -13.60 -10.62 4.86
C GLU A 89 -12.98 -10.20 3.52
N ILE A 90 -12.19 -11.09 2.91
CA ILE A 90 -11.52 -10.83 1.64
C ILE A 90 -12.07 -11.79 0.60
N TYR A 91 -12.49 -11.23 -0.53
CA TYR A 91 -13.06 -11.94 -1.67
C TYR A 91 -12.33 -11.47 -2.93
N GLY A 92 -11.98 -12.42 -3.79
CA GLY A 92 -11.17 -12.23 -4.99
C GLY A 92 -11.09 -13.51 -5.79
#